data_AF-A0A9X2LMB8-F1
#
_entry.id   AF-A0A9X2LMB8-F1
#
_cell.length_a   1.000
_cell.length_b   1.000
_cell.length_c   1.000
_cell.angle_alpha   90.00
_cell.angle_beta   90.00
_cell.angle_gamma   90.00
#
_symmetry.space_group_name_H-M   'P 1'
#
loop_
_entity.id
_entity.type
_entity.pdbx_description
1 polymer ?
#
loop_
_entity_poly.entity_id
_entity_poly.type
_entity_poly.pdbx_seq_one_letter_code
_entity_poly.pdbx_strand_id
1 'polypeptide(L)' 'MPGTLAAAPQQGVGHFGSSIAAARNADGRLELFGADRTQGVWHRWQRRPGGDWSGWEKFDGVLRP' A
#
# COMPACT_ATOMS: atom_id res chain seq x y z
N MET A 1 17.13 18.71 22.56
CA MET A 1 17.54 18.15 21.26
C MET A 1 16.40 17.26 20.75
N PRO A 2 15.58 17.66 19.77
CA PRO A 2 14.65 16.71 19.16
C PRO A 2 15.37 15.96 18.04
N GLY A 3 15.43 14.63 18.17
CA GLY A 3 16.03 13.73 17.21
C GLY A 3 15.25 13.69 15.90
N THR A 4 15.94 13.92 14.80
CA THR A 4 15.43 13.75 13.44
C THR A 4 15.06 12.28 13.24
N LEU A 5 13.76 11.97 13.23
CA LEU A 5 13.28 10.73 12.61
C LEU A 5 13.59 10.85 11.13
N ALA A 6 14.66 10.20 10.66
CA ALA A 6 14.92 10.03 9.26
C ALA A 6 13.73 9.24 8.68
N ALA A 7 12.77 9.95 8.08
CA ALA A 7 11.81 9.34 7.19
C ALA A 7 12.64 8.65 6.09
N ALA A 8 12.55 7.32 5.99
CA ALA A 8 13.09 6.59 4.86
C ALA A 8 12.64 7.31 3.58
N PRO A 9 13.48 7.42 2.53
CA PRO A 9 13.10 8.07 1.30
C PRO A 9 11.83 7.40 0.78
N GLN A 10 10.69 8.09 0.91
CA GLN A 10 9.48 7.73 0.20
C GLN A 10 9.80 8.03 -1.25
N GLN A 11 10.31 7.02 -1.96
CA GLN A 11 10.65 7.08 -3.36
C GLN A 11 9.46 7.66 -4.12
N GLY A 12 9.55 8.95 -4.49
CA GLY A 12 8.62 9.67 -5.35
C GLY A 12 7.16 9.73 -4.87
N VAL A 13 6.69 10.91 -4.49
CA VAL A 13 5.26 11.24 -4.58
C VAL A 13 4.88 11.18 -6.06
N GLY A 14 4.42 10.02 -6.55
CA GLY A 14 4.24 9.83 -7.98
C GLY A 14 3.63 8.51 -8.46
N HIS A 15 2.91 7.74 -7.64
CA HIS A 15 2.25 6.50 -8.10
C HIS A 15 0.87 6.27 -7.47
N PHE A 16 0.06 7.31 -7.33
CA PHE A 16 -1.35 7.11 -6.96
C PHE A 16 -2.18 7.07 -8.25
N GLY A 17 -2.69 5.90 -8.61
CA GLY A 17 -3.82 5.82 -9.53
C GLY A 17 -5.03 6.54 -8.94
N SER A 18 -6.01 6.82 -9.78
CA SER A 18 -7.21 7.59 -9.45
C SER A 18 -8.15 6.91 -8.44
N SER A 19 -7.82 5.70 -7.97
CA SER A 19 -8.68 4.90 -7.09
C SER A 19 -7.86 4.07 -6.10
N ILE A 20 -8.38 3.95 -4.89
CA ILE A 20 -7.92 3.05 -3.82
C ILE A 20 -9.12 2.24 -3.31
N ALA A 21 -8.92 0.95 -3.09
CA ALA A 21 -9.90 0.06 -2.48
C ALA A 21 -9.35 -0.50 -1.16
N ALA A 22 -10.26 -0.77 -0.22
CA ALA A 22 -9.94 -1.43 1.03
C ALA A 22 -10.79 -2.69 1.19
N ALA A 23 -10.16 -3.77 1.65
CA ALA A 23 -10.84 -5.01 1.99
C ALA A 23 -10.40 -5.48 3.38
N ARG A 24 -11.26 -6.28 4.02
CA ARG A 24 -10.91 -6.97 5.27
C ARG A 24 -10.62 -8.42 4.94
N ASN A 25 -9.43 -8.87 5.28
CA ASN A 25 -9.02 -10.26 5.17
C ASN A 25 -9.80 -11.12 6.17
N ALA A 26 -9.87 -12.43 5.91
CA ALA A 26 -10.61 -13.36 6.76
C ALA A 26 -10.11 -13.37 8.22
N ASP A 27 -8.85 -13.04 8.43
CA ASP A 27 -8.21 -12.93 9.75
C ASP A 27 -8.43 -11.57 10.45
N GLY A 28 -9.24 -10.68 9.86
CA GLY A 28 -9.60 -9.38 10.42
C GLY A 28 -8.60 -8.26 10.11
N ARG A 29 -7.51 -8.53 9.38
CA ARG A 29 -6.56 -7.50 8.93
C ARG A 29 -7.16 -6.70 7.77
N LEU A 30 -6.86 -5.41 7.71
CA LEU A 30 -7.18 -4.59 6.54
C LEU A 30 -6.08 -4.69 5.49
N GLU A 31 -6.49 -4.66 4.23
CA GLU A 31 -5.62 -4.61 3.07
C GLU A 31 -6.08 -3.52 2.10
N LEU A 32 -5.12 -2.73 1.62
CA LEU A 32 -5.34 -1.64 0.69
C LEU A 32 -4.79 -2.01 -0.67
N PHE A 33 -5.54 -1.71 -1.72
CA PHE A 33 -5.16 -1.91 -3.11
C PHE A 33 -5.23 -0.59 -3.87
N GLY A 34 -4.20 -0.31 -4.67
CA GLY A 34 -4.15 0.84 -5.56
C GLY A 34 -3.64 0.44 -6.94
N ALA A 35 -4.17 1.08 -7.97
CA ALA A 35 -3.61 0.99 -9.31
C ALA A 35 -2.59 2.12 -9.51
N ASP A 36 -1.64 1.96 -10.42
CA ASP A 36 -0.85 3.08 -10.95
C ASP A 36 -1.29 3.45 -12.38
N ARG A 37 -0.68 4.50 -12.94
CA ARG A 37 -0.97 4.95 -14.32
C ARG A 37 -0.55 3.94 -15.40
N THR A 38 0.21 2.92 -15.05
CA THR A 38 0.71 1.86 -15.92
C THR A 38 -0.06 0.55 -15.74
N GLN A 39 -1.23 0.59 -15.08
CA GLN A 39 -2.09 -0.57 -14.78
C GLN A 39 -1.44 -1.60 -13.84
N GLY A 40 -0.33 -1.25 -13.18
CA GLY A 40 0.25 -2.04 -12.10
C GLY A 40 -0.64 -1.97 -10.87
N VAL A 41 -0.91 -3.12 -10.24
CA VAL A 41 -1.61 -3.19 -8.96
C VAL A 41 -0.59 -3.25 -7.84
N TRP A 42 -0.83 -2.44 -6.82
CA TRP A 42 -0.02 -2.36 -5.62
C TRP A 42 -0.91 -2.61 -4.41
N HIS A 43 -0.35 -3.25 -3.39
CA HIS A 43 -1.07 -3.50 -2.16
C HIS A 43 -0.19 -3.32 -0.93
N ARG A 44 -0.84 -3.09 0.21
CA ARG A 44 -0.23 -3.18 1.54
C ARG A 44 -1.27 -3.65 2.55
N TRP A 45 -0.82 -4.34 3.59
CA TRP A 45 -1.70 -4.97 4.57
C TRP A 45 -1.27 -4.66 6.00
N GLN A 46 -2.21 -4.72 6.93
CA GLN A 46 -1.87 -4.78 8.34
C GLN A 46 -1.14 -6.09 8.64
N ARG A 47 -0.09 -6.07 9.45
CA ARG A 47 0.62 -7.27 9.91
C ARG A 47 -0.20 -8.03 10.97
N ARG A 48 -1.00 -7.32 11.75
CA ARG A 48 -2.00 -7.81 12.72
C ARG A 48 -3.22 -6.89 12.72
N PRO A 49 -4.43 -7.35 13.10
CA PRO A 49 -5.61 -6.48 13.11
C PRO A 49 -5.37 -5.20 13.92
N GLY A 50 -5.59 -4.04 13.31
CA GLY A 50 -5.37 -2.73 13.95
C GLY A 50 -3.90 -2.36 14.21
N GLY A 51 -2.93 -3.15 13.74
CA GLY A 51 -1.50 -2.94 13.99
C GLY A 51 -0.75 -2.30 12.83
N ASP A 52 0.58 -2.44 12.89
CA ASP A 52 1.49 -1.89 11.89
C ASP A 52 1.22 -2.48 10.51
N TRP A 53 1.50 -1.69 9.49
CA TRP A 53 1.32 -2.08 8.10
C TRP A 53 2.63 -2.61 7.49
N SER A 54 2.52 -3.39 6.43
CA SER A 54 3.63 -3.66 5.50
C SER A 54 4.00 -2.40 4.70
N GLY A 55 5.09 -2.51 3.94
CA GLY A 55 5.36 -1.61 2.83
C GLY A 55 4.35 -1.81 1.69
N TRP A 56 4.33 -0.90 0.72
CA TRP A 56 3.62 -1.15 -0.53
C TRP A 56 4.42 -2.14 -1.37
N GLU A 57 3.76 -3.20 -1.81
CA GLU A 57 4.34 -4.23 -2.66
C GLU A 57 3.53 -4.34 -3.95
N LYS A 58 4.17 -4.82 -5.02
CA LYS A 58 3.49 -5.04 -6.30
C LYS A 58 2.68 -6.33 -6.20
N PHE A 59 1.38 -6.24 -6.43
CA PHE A 59 0.53 -7.40 -6.54
C PHE A 59 0.88 -8.16 -7.82
N ASP A 60 0.84 -9.49 -7.81
CA ASP A 60 1.28 -10.35 -8.92
C ASP A 60 0.30 -10.41 -10.10
N GLY A 61 -0.41 -9.31 -10.35
CA GLY A 61 -1.38 -9.15 -11.43
C GLY A 61 -1.30 -7.80 -12.14
N VAL A 62 -2.02 -7.71 -13.25
CA VAL A 62 -2.27 -6.47 -14.00
C VAL A 62 -3.77 -6.27 -14.07
N LEU A 63 -4.25 -5.03 -13.91
CA LEU A 63 -5.65 -4.75 -14.18
C LEU A 63 -5.90 -4.96 -15.67
N ARG A 64 -6.74 -5.95 -15.98
CA ARG A 64 -7.22 -6.17 -17.35
C ARG A 64 -8.49 -5.34 -17.57
N PRO A 65 -8.69 -4.77 -18.78
CA PRO A 65 -9.92 -4.04 -19.12
C PRO A 65 -11.18 -4.87 -18.96
#